data_AF-A0A811NFK3-F1
#
_entry.id   AF-A0A811NFK3-F1
#
_cell.length_a   1.000
_cell.length_b   1.000
_cell.length_c   1.000
_cell.angle_alpha   90.00
_cell.angle_beta   90.00
_cell.angle_gamma   90.00
#
_symmetry.space_group_name_H-M   'P 1'
#
loop_
_entity.id
_entity.type
_entity.pdbx_description
1 polymer ?
#
loop_
_entity_poly.entity_id
_entity_poly.type
_entity_poly.pdbx_seq_one_letter_code
_entity_poly.pdbx_strand_id
1 'polypeptide(L)'
;MGAYKYVSELWRRKQSDVMRFVQRVRCWEYRQQPAIVRLTRPTRPDKARRLGYKAKQGYVVYRVRVRRGGRKRPVPKGIVYGKPKHQGITQLKFQRNKRSVAEERAGRKLGGLRVLNSYWVNEDSTYKYFEIILVDVAHKANQNRPKDQLAMQPRAQAP
;
A
#
# COMPACT_ATOMS: atom_id res chain seq x y z
N MET A 1 -6.28 24.20 -15.43
CA MET A 1 -6.36 22.71 -15.47
C MET A 1 -4.99 22.16 -15.83
N GLY A 2 -4.36 21.34 -14.99
CA GLY A 2 -2.99 20.86 -15.23
C GLY A 2 -2.90 19.44 -15.81
N ALA A 3 -1.71 19.03 -16.26
CA ALA A 3 -1.43 17.71 -16.84
C ALA A 3 -1.92 16.51 -15.99
N TYR A 4 -1.90 16.65 -14.66
CA TYR A 4 -2.40 15.60 -13.75
C TYR A 4 -3.89 15.31 -13.85
N LYS A 5 -4.69 16.22 -14.44
CA LYS A 5 -6.12 15.98 -14.72
C LYS A 5 -6.27 14.83 -15.72
N TYR A 6 -5.56 14.89 -16.84
CA TYR A 6 -5.61 13.85 -17.88
C TYR A 6 -5.10 12.50 -17.38
N VAL A 7 -4.00 12.50 -16.60
CA VAL A 7 -3.50 11.28 -15.96
C VAL A 7 -4.55 10.70 -15.01
N SER A 8 -5.20 11.54 -14.20
CA SER A 8 -6.27 11.11 -13.30
C SER A 8 -7.45 10.50 -14.06
N GLU A 9 -7.79 11.05 -15.21
CA GLU A 9 -8.90 10.62 -16.06
C GLU A 9 -8.61 9.27 -16.73
N LEU A 10 -7.39 9.09 -17.25
CA LEU A 10 -6.93 7.80 -17.77
C LEU A 10 -7.03 6.70 -16.69
N TRP A 11 -6.59 7.00 -15.46
CA TRP A 11 -6.69 6.08 -14.32
C TRP A 11 -8.10 5.88 -13.78
N ARG A 12 -9.09 6.71 -14.16
CA ARG A 12 -10.51 6.44 -13.86
C ARG A 12 -11.01 5.31 -14.76
N ARG A 13 -10.67 5.34 -16.06
CA ARG A 13 -11.07 4.32 -17.06
C ARG A 13 -10.08 3.13 -17.12
N LYS A 14 -9.93 2.40 -16.00
CA LYS A 14 -8.96 1.28 -15.88
C LYS A 14 -9.22 0.09 -16.79
N GLN A 15 -10.47 -0.10 -17.22
CA GLN A 15 -10.86 -1.18 -18.11
C GLN A 15 -10.68 -0.86 -19.59
N SER A 16 -10.26 0.37 -19.95
CA SER A 16 -9.87 0.69 -21.33
C SER A 16 -8.70 -0.18 -21.80
N ASP A 17 -8.59 -0.42 -23.11
CA ASP A 17 -7.58 -1.34 -23.64
C ASP A 17 -6.16 -0.88 -23.36
N VAL A 18 -5.90 0.43 -23.47
CA VAL A 18 -4.62 1.05 -23.11
C VAL A 18 -4.27 0.75 -21.64
N MET A 19 -5.19 1.02 -20.72
CA MET A 19 -4.92 0.81 -19.29
C MET A 19 -4.81 -0.67 -18.93
N ARG A 20 -5.57 -1.54 -19.59
CA ARG A 20 -5.52 -2.99 -19.39
C ARG A 20 -4.19 -3.55 -19.86
N PHE A 21 -3.70 -3.12 -21.02
CA PHE A 21 -2.39 -3.48 -21.56
C PHE A 21 -1.27 -3.07 -20.59
N VAL A 22 -1.22 -1.78 -20.20
CA VAL A 22 -0.20 -1.26 -19.28
C VAL A 22 -0.23 -1.99 -17.93
N GLN A 23 -1.42 -2.24 -17.37
CA GLN A 23 -1.56 -2.97 -16.10
C GLN A 23 -1.12 -4.43 -16.23
N ARG A 24 -1.38 -5.09 -17.36
CA ARG A 24 -0.98 -6.48 -17.59
C ARG A 24 0.54 -6.63 -17.63
N VAL A 25 1.23 -5.77 -18.39
CA VAL A 25 2.69 -5.77 -18.49
C VAL A 25 3.33 -5.48 -17.12
N ARG A 26 2.85 -4.46 -16.42
CA ARG A 26 3.32 -4.14 -15.05
C ARG A 26 3.08 -5.30 -14.08
N CYS A 27 1.90 -5.91 -14.10
CA CYS A 27 1.61 -7.04 -13.24
C CYS A 27 2.56 -8.22 -13.47
N TRP A 28 2.94 -8.48 -14.73
CA TRP A 28 3.94 -9.49 -15.04
C TRP A 28 5.30 -9.17 -14.39
N GLU A 29 5.78 -7.94 -14.52
CA GLU A 29 7.03 -7.48 -13.87
C GLU A 29 6.94 -7.62 -12.33
N TYR A 30 5.79 -7.25 -11.75
CA TYR A 30 5.61 -7.24 -10.29
C TYR A 30 5.61 -8.65 -9.68
N ARG A 31 5.26 -9.67 -10.47
CA ARG A 31 5.29 -11.07 -10.04
C ARG A 31 6.71 -11.58 -9.86
N GLN A 32 7.64 -11.13 -10.71
CA GLN A 32 9.06 -11.52 -10.65
C GLN A 32 9.80 -10.85 -9.48
N GLN A 33 9.23 -9.78 -8.94
CA GLN A 33 9.86 -9.01 -7.89
C GLN A 33 9.56 -9.54 -6.47
N PRO A 34 10.42 -9.19 -5.48
CA PRO A 34 10.18 -9.48 -4.08
C PRO A 34 8.87 -8.88 -3.55
N ALA A 35 8.43 -9.35 -2.39
CA ALA A 35 7.16 -8.91 -1.80
C ALA A 35 7.13 -7.41 -1.42
N ILE A 36 8.30 -6.83 -1.13
CA ILE A 36 8.50 -5.41 -0.77
C ILE A 36 9.68 -4.90 -1.59
N VAL A 37 9.44 -3.92 -2.46
CA VAL A 37 10.45 -3.35 -3.36
C VAL A 37 10.46 -1.83 -3.26
N ARG A 38 11.66 -1.24 -3.25
CA ARG A 38 11.85 0.21 -3.32
C ARG A 38 11.67 0.69 -4.76
N LEU A 39 10.87 1.74 -4.94
CA LEU A 39 10.71 2.40 -6.24
C LEU A 39 11.53 3.69 -6.28
N THR A 40 12.04 4.01 -7.47
CA THR A 40 12.73 5.30 -7.73
C THR A 40 11.73 6.44 -7.89
N ARG A 41 10.58 6.17 -8.52
CA ARG A 41 9.49 7.13 -8.74
C ARG A 41 8.14 6.43 -8.54
N PRO A 42 7.09 7.14 -8.07
CA PRO A 42 5.76 6.57 -7.95
C PRO A 42 5.20 6.20 -9.33
N THR A 43 4.57 5.03 -9.45
CA THR A 43 3.93 4.60 -10.70
C THR A 43 2.77 5.51 -11.09
N ARG A 44 2.15 6.13 -10.09
CA ARG A 44 1.02 7.05 -10.25
C ARG A 44 1.30 8.41 -9.57
N PRO A 45 2.01 9.33 -10.25
CA PRO A 45 2.42 10.62 -9.68
C PRO A 45 1.24 11.51 -9.25
N ASP A 46 0.12 11.50 -9.99
CA ASP A 46 -1.09 12.28 -9.68
C ASP A 46 -1.70 11.89 -8.34
N LYS A 47 -1.82 10.58 -8.09
CA LYS A 47 -2.39 10.04 -6.84
C LYS A 47 -1.42 10.18 -5.68
N ALA A 48 -0.13 9.93 -5.92
CA ALA A 48 0.90 10.10 -4.91
C ALA A 48 0.92 11.53 -4.38
N ARG A 49 0.93 12.54 -5.28
CA ARG A 49 0.90 13.96 -4.88
C ARG A 49 -0.34 14.33 -4.08
N ARG A 50 -1.52 13.83 -4.48
CA ARG A 50 -2.77 14.05 -3.73
C ARG A 50 -2.72 13.47 -2.31
N LEU A 51 -1.97 12.38 -2.11
CA LEU A 51 -1.81 11.72 -0.82
C LEU A 51 -0.62 12.26 -0.01
N GLY A 52 0.03 13.32 -0.47
CA GLY A 52 1.08 14.03 0.27
C GLY A 52 2.51 13.70 -0.17
N TYR A 53 2.72 12.91 -1.23
CA TYR A 53 4.06 12.70 -1.79
C TYR A 53 4.62 14.00 -2.37
N LYS A 54 5.88 14.29 -2.03
CA LYS A 54 6.67 15.38 -2.59
C LYS A 54 7.93 14.81 -3.21
N ALA A 55 8.28 15.29 -4.41
CA ALA A 55 9.51 14.90 -5.09
C ALA A 55 10.70 15.67 -4.49
N LYS A 56 11.09 15.31 -3.27
CA LYS A 56 12.26 15.83 -2.55
C LYS A 56 12.92 14.71 -1.76
N GLN A 57 14.15 14.94 -1.32
CA GLN A 57 14.86 13.99 -0.46
C GLN A 57 14.10 13.74 0.85
N GLY A 58 14.19 12.51 1.36
CA GLY A 58 13.46 12.06 2.54
C GLY A 58 12.04 11.54 2.27
N TYR A 59 11.53 11.59 1.03
CA TYR A 59 10.32 10.84 0.63
C TYR A 59 10.71 9.61 -0.16
N VAL A 60 10.18 8.46 0.21
CA VAL A 60 10.46 7.17 -0.44
C VAL A 60 9.16 6.46 -0.74
N VAL A 61 9.10 5.76 -1.88
CA VAL A 61 7.95 4.95 -2.26
C VAL A 61 8.35 3.49 -2.30
N TYR A 62 7.58 2.64 -1.63
CA TYR A 62 7.75 1.19 -1.67
C TYR A 62 6.51 0.52 -2.24
N ARG A 63 6.72 -0.45 -3.12
CA ARG A 63 5.65 -1.35 -3.59
C ARG A 63 5.59 -2.57 -2.70
N VAL A 64 4.39 -2.92 -2.25
CA VAL A 64 4.11 -4.08 -1.41
C VAL A 64 2.98 -4.90 -1.99
N ARG A 65 3.19 -6.23 -2.06
CA ARG A 65 2.15 -7.18 -2.46
C ARG A 65 1.47 -7.82 -1.25
N VAL A 66 0.15 -7.95 -1.31
CA VAL A 66 -0.68 -8.61 -0.30
C VAL A 66 -1.54 -9.67 -0.97
N ARG A 67 -1.51 -10.91 -0.45
CA ARG A 67 -2.28 -12.03 -1.02
C ARG A 67 -3.78 -11.73 -0.96
N ARG A 68 -4.49 -12.08 -2.03
CA ARG A 68 -5.95 -12.00 -2.16
C ARG A 68 -6.62 -13.11 -1.37
N GLY A 69 -7.95 -13.03 -1.27
CA GLY A 69 -8.76 -13.95 -0.48
C GLY A 69 -8.99 -13.52 0.98
N GLY A 70 -9.63 -14.42 1.72
CA GLY A 70 -9.87 -14.31 3.16
C GLY A 70 -8.66 -14.76 3.99
N ARG A 71 -8.88 -14.94 5.29
CA ARG A 71 -7.85 -15.41 6.21
C ARG A 71 -8.30 -16.73 6.82
N LYS A 72 -7.48 -17.76 6.72
CA LYS A 72 -7.68 -19.00 7.46
C LYS A 72 -7.28 -18.79 8.93
N ARG A 73 -8.07 -19.32 9.86
CA ARG A 73 -7.64 -19.38 11.27
C ARG A 73 -6.40 -20.29 11.40
N PRO A 74 -5.33 -19.85 12.08
CA PRO A 74 -4.17 -20.69 12.31
C PRO A 74 -4.48 -21.68 13.43
N VAL A 75 -5.04 -22.85 13.09
CA VAL A 75 -5.26 -23.96 14.02
C VAL A 75 -4.63 -25.25 13.48
N PRO A 76 -3.96 -26.05 14.32
CA PRO A 76 -3.45 -27.36 13.93
C PRO A 76 -4.59 -28.26 13.43
N LYS A 77 -4.38 -28.92 12.29
CA LYS A 77 -5.34 -29.87 11.65
C LYS A 77 -6.75 -29.33 11.38
N GLY A 78 -7.01 -28.03 11.55
CA GLY A 78 -8.36 -27.49 11.44
C GLY A 78 -9.26 -27.79 12.65
N ILE A 79 -8.70 -28.23 13.78
CA ILE A 79 -9.50 -28.59 14.95
C ILE A 79 -9.66 -27.36 15.85
N VAL A 80 -10.91 -27.00 16.14
CA VAL A 80 -11.26 -25.93 17.08
C VAL A 80 -12.10 -26.53 18.20
N TYR A 81 -11.57 -26.52 19.42
CA TYR A 81 -12.29 -26.98 20.61
C TYR A 81 -13.29 -25.93 21.09
N GLY A 82 -14.34 -26.40 21.77
CA GLY A 82 -15.39 -25.56 22.36
C GLY A 82 -16.66 -25.46 21.52
N LYS A 83 -17.41 -24.36 21.73
CA LYS A 83 -18.78 -24.21 21.20
C LYS A 83 -18.83 -24.19 19.66
N PRO A 84 -19.86 -24.77 19.01
CA PRO A 84 -20.01 -24.79 17.55
C PRO A 84 -19.88 -23.42 16.88
N LYS A 85 -20.37 -22.36 17.53
CA LYS A 85 -20.29 -20.98 17.02
C LYS A 85 -18.86 -20.50 16.71
N HIS A 86 -17.83 -21.09 17.31
CA HIS A 86 -16.44 -20.69 17.12
C HIS A 86 -15.66 -21.58 16.15
N GLN A 87 -16.27 -22.63 15.60
CA GLN A 87 -15.58 -23.63 14.77
C GLN A 87 -15.27 -23.17 13.33
N GLY A 88 -15.67 -21.95 12.93
CA GLY A 88 -15.36 -21.42 11.60
C GLY A 88 -13.85 -21.24 11.33
N ILE A 89 -13.36 -21.76 10.21
CA ILE A 89 -11.93 -21.77 9.86
C ILE A 89 -11.62 -21.01 8.55
N THR A 90 -12.28 -21.37 7.45
CA THR A 90 -11.89 -20.92 6.09
C THR A 90 -12.59 -19.64 5.65
N GLN A 91 -13.86 -19.45 6.03
CA GLN A 91 -14.69 -18.33 5.58
C GLN A 91 -14.52 -17.06 6.43
N LEU A 92 -13.43 -16.96 7.19
CA LEU A 92 -13.15 -15.78 8.02
C LEU A 92 -12.57 -14.65 7.16
N LYS A 93 -13.13 -13.45 7.34
CA LYS A 93 -12.62 -12.21 6.78
C LYS A 93 -11.71 -11.53 7.79
N PHE A 94 -10.63 -10.93 7.33
CA PHE A 94 -9.78 -10.15 8.22
C PHE A 94 -10.46 -8.82 8.53
N GLN A 95 -10.37 -8.38 9.80
CA GLN A 95 -11.02 -7.15 10.27
C GLN A 95 -10.43 -5.90 9.60
N ARG A 96 -9.12 -5.90 9.31
CA ARG A 96 -8.45 -4.78 8.63
C ARG A 96 -8.47 -4.96 7.11
N ASN A 97 -8.48 -3.85 6.39
CA ASN A 97 -8.35 -3.86 4.94
C ASN A 97 -6.92 -4.30 4.51
N LYS A 98 -6.79 -4.91 3.33
CA LYS A 98 -5.51 -5.32 2.72
C LYS A 98 -4.54 -4.15 2.55
N ARG A 99 -5.05 -2.93 2.38
CA ARG A 99 -4.25 -1.70 2.36
C ARG A 99 -3.52 -1.46 3.69
N SER A 100 -4.24 -1.57 4.81
CA SER A 100 -3.67 -1.44 6.16
C SER A 100 -2.66 -2.54 6.45
N VAL A 101 -2.92 -3.77 5.99
CA VAL A 101 -1.95 -4.88 6.07
C VAL A 101 -0.68 -4.58 5.28
N ALA A 102 -0.79 -3.93 4.11
CA ALA A 102 0.37 -3.53 3.32
C ALA A 102 1.21 -2.47 4.04
N GLU A 103 0.55 -1.45 4.60
CA GLU A 103 1.19 -0.39 5.39
C GLU A 103 1.93 -0.96 6.60
N GLU A 104 1.29 -1.86 7.35
CA GLU A 104 1.89 -2.52 8.51
C GLU A 104 3.10 -3.38 8.12
N ARG A 105 3.03 -4.11 7.00
CA ARG A 105 4.18 -4.88 6.47
C ARG A 105 5.36 -3.97 6.10
N ALA A 106 5.11 -2.83 5.48
CA ALA A 106 6.16 -1.87 5.15
C ALA A 106 6.74 -1.22 6.40
N GLY A 107 5.89 -0.75 7.32
CA GLY A 107 6.32 -0.11 8.56
C GLY A 107 7.15 -1.04 9.44
N ARG A 108 6.77 -2.33 9.54
CA ARG A 108 7.58 -3.33 10.26
C ARG A 108 8.93 -3.58 9.61
N LYS A 109 9.01 -3.65 8.27
CA LYS A 109 10.28 -3.87 7.55
C LYS A 109 11.17 -2.63 7.52
N LEU A 110 10.57 -1.44 7.52
CA LEU A 110 11.23 -0.15 7.34
C LEU A 110 11.06 0.71 8.60
N GLY A 111 11.42 0.18 9.77
CA GLY A 111 11.16 0.82 11.07
C GLY A 111 11.72 2.24 11.24
N GLY A 112 12.77 2.59 10.49
CA GLY A 112 13.34 3.95 10.50
C GLY A 112 12.53 4.99 9.71
N LEU A 113 11.50 4.58 8.97
CA LEU A 113 10.67 5.47 8.15
C LEU A 113 9.24 5.50 8.67
N ARG A 114 8.59 6.67 8.59
CA ARG A 114 7.16 6.81 8.93
C ARG A 114 6.30 6.60 7.70
N VAL A 115 5.26 5.79 7.83
CA VAL A 115 4.24 5.60 6.79
C VAL A 115 3.31 6.80 6.76
N LEU A 116 3.26 7.51 5.63
CA LEU A 116 2.36 8.66 5.45
C LEU A 116 1.00 8.21 4.91
N ASN A 117 1.01 7.47 3.81
CA ASN A 117 -0.19 6.99 3.15
C ASN A 117 0.15 5.90 2.13
N SER A 118 -0.85 5.26 1.57
CA SER A 118 -0.68 4.26 0.52
C SER A 118 -1.74 4.38 -0.58
N TYR A 119 -1.56 3.73 -1.72
CA TYR A 119 -2.59 3.62 -2.74
C TYR A 119 -2.49 2.33 -3.53
N TRP A 120 -3.63 1.88 -4.06
CA TRP A 120 -3.71 0.73 -4.95
C TRP A 120 -3.09 1.09 -6.31
N VAL A 121 -2.34 0.13 -6.87
CA VAL A 121 -1.67 0.30 -8.17
C VAL A 121 -2.12 -0.76 -9.17
N ASN A 122 -2.20 -2.01 -8.73
CA ASN A 122 -2.52 -3.13 -9.60
C ASN A 122 -3.07 -4.32 -8.80
N GLU A 123 -3.69 -5.27 -9.49
CA GLU A 123 -4.25 -6.49 -8.92
C GLU A 123 -4.21 -7.62 -9.93
N ASP A 124 -3.86 -8.81 -9.47
CA ASP A 124 -3.93 -10.06 -10.25
C ASP A 124 -4.83 -11.08 -9.54
N SER A 125 -4.86 -12.32 -10.01
CA SER A 125 -5.65 -13.39 -9.37
C SER A 125 -5.23 -13.68 -7.93
N THR A 126 -3.95 -13.49 -7.59
CA THR A 126 -3.32 -13.99 -6.36
C THR A 126 -2.97 -12.88 -5.37
N TYR A 127 -2.64 -11.68 -5.84
CA TYR A 127 -2.10 -10.56 -5.08
C TYR A 127 -2.75 -9.22 -5.47
N LYS A 128 -2.84 -8.33 -4.47
CA LYS A 128 -3.06 -6.90 -4.67
C LYS A 128 -1.74 -6.16 -4.42
N TYR A 129 -1.45 -5.17 -5.24
CA TYR A 129 -0.25 -4.36 -5.15
C TYR A 129 -0.59 -2.95 -4.69
N PHE A 130 0.09 -2.51 -3.64
CA PHE A 130 -0.03 -1.17 -3.08
C PHE A 130 1.32 -0.46 -3.14
N GLU A 131 1.30 0.83 -3.43
CA GLU A 131 2.45 1.72 -3.23
C GLU A 131 2.24 2.48 -1.93
N ILE A 132 3.25 2.45 -1.08
CA ILE A 132 3.26 3.06 0.24
C ILE A 132 4.27 4.20 0.19
N ILE A 133 3.81 5.38 0.57
CA ILE A 133 4.63 6.58 0.71
C ILE A 133 5.15 6.57 2.13
N LEU A 134 6.47 6.48 2.26
CA LEU A 134 7.19 6.60 3.51
C LEU A 134 8.01 7.87 3.53
N VAL A 135 8.24 8.37 4.73
CA VAL A 135 8.98 9.60 4.98
C VAL A 135 10.06 9.35 6.02
N ASP A 136 11.27 9.78 5.72
CA ASP A 136 12.39 9.81 6.66
C ASP A 136 12.29 11.07 7.51
N VAL A 137 12.05 10.90 8.81
CA VAL A 137 11.88 12.00 9.77
C VAL A 137 13.22 12.63 10.14
N ALA A 138 14.31 11.86 10.09
CA ALA A 138 15.64 12.33 10.47
C ALA A 138 16.28 13.21 9.37
N HIS A 139 15.74 13.17 8.15
CA HIS A 139 16.30 13.92 7.03
C HIS A 139 16.13 15.45 7.18
N LYS A 140 17.22 16.22 7.07
CA LYS A 140 17.23 17.70 7.22
C LYS A 140 16.18 18.41 6.37
N ALA A 141 16.01 17.98 5.11
CA ALA A 141 15.00 18.53 4.19
C ALA A 141 13.54 18.39 4.67
N ASN A 142 13.27 17.49 5.62
CA ASN A 142 11.97 17.29 6.26
C ASN A 142 11.87 18.02 7.59
N GLN A 143 12.96 18.05 8.37
CA GLN A 143 13.02 18.78 9.64
C GLN A 143 12.81 20.29 9.45
N ASN A 144 13.38 20.90 8.40
CA ASN A 144 13.32 22.34 8.21
C ASN A 144 11.95 22.86 7.71
N ARG A 145 10.95 21.99 7.55
CA ARG A 145 9.64 22.33 6.95
C ARG A 145 8.48 22.04 7.93
N PRO A 146 7.82 23.06 8.50
CA PRO A 146 6.74 22.87 9.49
C PRO A 146 5.57 22.02 8.99
N LYS A 147 5.17 22.21 7.71
CA LYS A 147 4.08 21.44 7.08
C LYS A 147 4.39 19.94 6.99
N ASP A 148 5.66 19.57 6.84
CA ASP A 148 6.08 18.19 6.74
C ASP A 148 6.21 17.57 8.14
N GLN A 149 6.70 18.32 9.13
CA GLN A 149 6.69 17.90 10.53
C GLN A 149 5.27 17.61 11.05
N LEU A 150 4.30 18.48 10.78
CA LEU A 150 2.90 18.29 11.22
C LEU A 150 2.29 17.00 10.64
N ALA A 151 2.61 16.67 9.38
CA ALA A 151 2.17 15.43 8.76
C ALA A 151 2.81 14.17 9.35
N MET A 152 3.95 14.32 10.04
CA MET A 152 4.72 13.23 10.63
C MET A 152 4.40 13.00 12.11
N GLN A 153 3.71 13.91 12.80
CA GLN A 153 3.37 13.76 14.22
C GLN A 153 2.56 12.46 14.44
N PRO A 154 2.85 11.69 15.52
CA PRO A 154 2.05 10.52 15.85
C PRO A 154 0.62 11.00 16.08
N ARG A 155 -0.31 10.54 15.25
CA ARG A 155 -1.74 10.76 15.52
C ARG A 155 -2.06 9.99 16.79
N ALA A 156 -2.60 10.66 17.80
CA ALA A 156 -3.10 10.00 18.99
C ALA A 156 -3.97 8.82 18.55
N GLN A 157 -3.65 7.61 19.03
CA GLN A 157 -4.52 6.47 18.82
C GLN A 157 -5.81 6.82 19.57
N ALA A 158 -6.89 7.06 18.82
CA ALA A 158 -8.21 7.20 19.42
C ALA A 158 -8.49 5.91 20.23
N PRO A 159 -9.02 6.04 21.46
CA PRO A 159 -9.29 4.89 22.33
C PRO A 159 -10.20 3.85 21.68
#